data_AF-G0RX76-F1
#
_entry.id   AF-G0RX76-F1
#
_cell.length_a   1.000
_cell.length_b   1.000
_cell.length_c   1.000
_cell.angle_alpha   90.00
_cell.angle_beta   90.00
_cell.angle_gamma   90.00
#
_symmetry.space_group_name_H-M   'P 1'
#
loop_
_entity.id
_entity.type
_entity.pdbx_description
1 polymer ?
#
loop_
_entity_poly.entity_id
_entity_poly.type
_entity_poly.pdbx_seq_one_letter_code
_entity_poly.pdbx_strand_id
1 'polypeptide(L)'
;MTSTLYLIGFIKRRPDLTQEQFYAYWRNVHAPKIAYWAKKHGITGYTQVSILSILLLNFKGSRCSLTATPLPITIMDYDGAVIWQISSLEHYMSAFADPYYVNVIAPDEYNFLDKSRETAMVTLGNVHRIVAGGEALIDISQETESLNAE
;
A
#
# COMPACT_ATOMS: atom_id res chain seq x y z
N MET A 1 -21.17 -7.79 -13.26
CA MET A 1 -20.42 -6.76 -12.51
C MET A 1 -18.95 -7.13 -12.58
N THR A 2 -18.08 -6.23 -13.04
CA THR A 2 -16.63 -6.48 -13.01
C THR A 2 -16.14 -6.31 -11.57
N SER A 3 -15.79 -7.41 -10.90
CA SER A 3 -15.16 -7.34 -9.57
C SER A 3 -13.76 -6.73 -9.73
N THR A 4 -13.52 -5.61 -9.05
CA THR A 4 -12.17 -5.04 -8.92
C THR A 4 -11.48 -5.76 -7.78
N LEU A 5 -10.32 -6.35 -8.07
CA LEU A 5 -9.47 -6.97 -7.08
C LEU A 5 -8.42 -5.97 -6.60
N TYR A 6 -8.17 -5.99 -5.30
CA TYR A 6 -7.13 -5.18 -4.68
C TYR A 6 -5.95 -6.05 -4.26
N LEU A 7 -4.74 -5.60 -4.57
CA LEU A 7 -3.51 -6.23 -4.07
C LEU A 7 -2.71 -5.24 -3.24
N ILE A 8 -2.34 -5.65 -2.03
CA ILE A 8 -1.49 -4.85 -1.14
C ILE A 8 -0.13 -5.51 -1.03
N GLY A 9 0.92 -4.77 -1.40
CA GLY A 9 2.31 -5.20 -1.26
C GLY A 9 3.04 -4.29 -0.29
N PHE A 10 3.72 -4.85 0.71
CA PHE A 10 4.56 -4.08 1.64
C PHE A 10 6.01 -4.08 1.17
N ILE A 11 6.60 -2.89 1.09
CA ILE A 11 7.95 -2.72 0.57
C ILE A 11 8.91 -2.24 1.66
N LYS A 12 10.11 -2.80 1.65
CA LYS A 12 11.22 -2.33 2.48
C LYS A 12 12.18 -1.52 1.63
N ARG A 13 12.59 -0.39 2.17
CA ARG A 13 13.64 0.46 1.61
C ARG A 13 15.00 -0.20 1.78
N ARG A 14 15.87 -0.04 0.77
CA ARG A 14 17.28 -0.41 0.82
C ARG A 14 17.98 0.18 2.06
N PRO A 15 18.76 -0.59 2.82
CA PRO A 15 19.24 -0.17 4.15
C PRO A 15 20.16 1.07 4.16
N ASP A 16 20.85 1.34 3.06
CA ASP A 16 21.80 2.45 2.87
C ASP A 16 21.14 3.81 2.56
N LEU A 17 19.85 3.83 2.17
CA LEU A 17 19.15 5.07 1.86
C LEU A 17 18.65 5.77 3.13
N THR A 18 18.33 7.07 3.05
CA THR A 18 17.44 7.76 4.00
C THR A 18 15.98 7.59 3.58
N GLN A 19 15.04 7.86 4.49
CA GLN A 19 13.61 7.68 4.21
C GLN A 19 13.14 8.69 3.15
N GLU A 20 13.68 9.90 3.22
CA GLU A 20 13.44 10.98 2.26
C GLU A 20 13.97 10.60 0.88
N GLN A 21 15.19 10.05 0.80
CA GLN A 21 15.77 9.57 -0.46
C GLN A 21 14.90 8.47 -1.09
N PHE A 22 14.45 7.52 -0.28
CA PHE A 22 13.56 6.46 -0.72
C PHE A 22 12.23 6.98 -1.26
N TYR A 23 11.52 7.83 -0.51
CA TYR A 23 10.25 8.36 -0.97
C TYR A 23 10.39 9.25 -2.20
N ALA A 24 11.43 10.08 -2.25
CA ALA A 24 11.72 10.91 -3.42
C ALA A 24 11.95 10.05 -4.67
N TYR A 25 12.77 8.99 -4.56
CA TYR A 25 13.04 8.09 -5.68
C TYR A 25 11.79 7.29 -6.07
N TRP A 26 11.12 6.67 -5.09
CA TRP A 26 9.96 5.82 -5.31
C TRP A 26 8.80 6.60 -5.95
N ARG A 27 8.56 7.85 -5.54
CA ARG A 27 7.48 8.69 -6.06
C ARG A 27 7.81 9.38 -7.39
N ASN A 28 9.04 9.89 -7.54
CA ASN A 28 9.37 10.80 -8.65
C ASN A 28 10.15 10.10 -9.79
N VAL A 29 10.81 8.98 -9.51
CA VAL A 29 11.61 8.24 -10.51
C VAL A 29 10.95 6.90 -10.87
N HIS A 30 10.56 6.12 -9.87
CA HIS A 30 9.98 4.80 -10.09
C HIS A 30 8.51 4.86 -10.50
N ALA A 31 7.68 5.65 -9.81
CA ALA A 31 6.23 5.71 -10.08
C ALA A 31 5.86 6.07 -11.53
N PRO A 32 6.56 6.99 -12.24
CA PRO A 32 6.27 7.23 -13.66
C PRO A 32 6.46 5.99 -14.56
N LYS A 33 7.46 5.15 -14.27
CA LYS A 33 7.72 3.91 -15.02
C LYS A 33 6.60 2.91 -14.78
N ILE A 34 6.18 2.77 -13.52
CA ILE A 34 5.03 1.95 -13.14
C ILE A 34 3.76 2.47 -13.80
N ALA A 35 3.47 3.77 -13.77
CA ALA A 35 2.27 4.34 -14.37
C ALA A 35 2.18 4.09 -15.88
N TYR A 36 3.31 4.21 -16.60
CA TYR A 36 3.39 3.87 -18.01
C TYR A 36 3.07 2.39 -18.27
N TRP A 37 3.73 1.48 -17.56
CA TRP A 37 3.54 0.04 -17.70
C TRP A 37 2.13 -0.39 -17.28
N ALA A 38 1.61 0.13 -16.17
CA ALA A 38 0.29 -0.18 -15.64
C ALA A 38 -0.81 0.24 -16.63
N LYS A 39 -0.69 1.43 -17.23
CA LYS A 39 -1.61 1.89 -18.28
C LYS A 39 -1.60 0.97 -19.50
N LYS A 40 -0.42 0.49 -19.92
CA LYS A 40 -0.28 -0.44 -21.04
C LYS A 40 -1.01 -1.77 -20.82
N HIS A 41 -1.03 -2.26 -19.58
CA HIS A 41 -1.61 -3.55 -19.19
C HIS A 41 -3.00 -3.45 -18.54
N GLY A 42 -3.70 -2.33 -18.70
CA GLY A 42 -5.07 -2.19 -18.21
C GLY A 42 -5.21 -2.28 -16.68
N ILE A 43 -4.14 -2.06 -15.93
CA ILE A 43 -4.17 -1.95 -14.46
C ILE A 43 -4.88 -0.64 -14.12
N THR A 44 -5.92 -0.71 -13.29
CA THR A 44 -6.86 0.40 -13.07
C THR A 44 -6.43 1.31 -11.93
N GLY A 45 -5.46 0.91 -11.11
CA GLY A 45 -4.95 1.73 -10.03
C GLY A 45 -3.62 1.27 -9.45
N TYR A 46 -2.83 2.26 -9.04
CA TYR A 46 -1.59 2.10 -8.28
C TYR A 46 -1.49 3.24 -7.27
N THR A 47 -1.50 2.90 -5.98
CA THR A 47 -1.39 3.87 -4.89
C THR A 47 -0.15 3.57 -4.07
N GLN A 48 0.65 4.60 -3.80
CA GLN A 48 1.78 4.52 -2.87
C GLN A 48 1.34 5.02 -1.49
N VAL A 49 1.62 4.22 -0.47
CA VAL A 49 1.37 4.56 0.93
C VAL A 49 2.72 4.72 1.61
N SER A 50 3.04 5.94 2.04
CA SER A 50 4.21 6.24 2.86
C SER A 50 3.88 6.04 4.34
N ILE A 51 4.76 5.35 5.07
CA ILE A 51 4.64 5.23 6.52
C ILE A 51 5.25 6.49 7.15
N LEU A 52 4.47 7.18 7.97
CA LEU A 52 4.89 8.45 8.57
C LEU A 52 5.98 8.20 9.62
N SER A 53 7.09 8.94 9.53
CA SER A 53 8.26 8.80 10.39
C SER A 53 7.97 9.01 11.89
N ILE A 54 6.92 9.76 12.26
CA ILE A 54 6.52 9.92 13.68
C ILE A 54 6.08 8.60 14.33
N LEU A 55 5.52 7.66 13.57
CA LEU A 55 5.22 6.30 14.02
C LEU A 55 6.50 5.47 14.23
N LEU A 56 7.60 5.79 13.54
CA LEU A 56 8.89 5.10 13.66
C LEU A 56 9.81 5.72 14.74
N LEU A 57 9.77 7.04 14.90
CA LEU A 57 10.54 7.81 15.89
C LEU A 57 10.11 7.50 17.33
N ASN A 58 8.82 7.22 17.55
CA ASN A 58 8.29 6.83 18.85
C ASN A 58 8.67 5.40 19.29
N PHE A 59 9.39 4.64 18.46
CA PHE A 59 9.75 3.25 18.77
C PHE A 59 11.25 2.98 18.86
N LYS A 60 12.11 3.77 18.19
CA LYS A 60 13.56 3.52 18.17
C LYS A 60 14.35 4.12 19.35
N GLY A 61 13.71 4.83 20.28
CA GLY A 61 14.46 5.41 21.41
C GLY A 61 13.67 6.15 22.48
N SER A 62 12.34 6.15 22.44
CA SER A 62 11.53 6.74 23.50
C SER A 62 10.37 5.80 23.79
N ARG A 63 10.17 5.50 25.06
CA ARG A 63 8.94 4.89 25.56
C ARG A 63 7.80 5.91 25.43
N CYS A 64 7.45 6.35 24.22
CA CYS A 64 6.06 6.71 23.99
C CYS A 64 5.34 5.37 23.90
N SER A 65 5.08 4.82 25.08
CA SER A 65 4.18 3.70 25.15
C SER A 65 2.87 4.22 24.59
N LEU A 66 2.38 3.59 23.53
CA LEU A 66 0.98 3.68 23.12
C LEU A 66 0.03 3.14 24.22
N THR A 67 0.42 3.18 25.51
CA THR A 67 -0.41 2.83 26.67
C THR A 67 -1.59 3.76 26.87
N ALA A 68 -1.72 4.84 26.09
CA ALA A 68 -2.93 5.65 26.06
C ALA A 68 -3.83 5.39 24.84
N THR A 69 -3.43 4.51 23.90
CA THR A 69 -4.34 4.03 22.85
C THR A 69 -4.87 2.66 23.23
N PRO A 70 -6.19 2.44 23.27
CA PRO A 70 -6.81 1.19 23.74
C PRO A 70 -6.61 -0.01 22.80
N LEU A 71 -5.76 0.08 21.77
CA LEU A 71 -5.63 -0.92 20.71
C LEU A 71 -4.24 -1.58 20.72
N PRO A 72 -4.15 -2.91 20.56
CA PRO A 72 -2.88 -3.61 20.37
C PRO A 72 -2.31 -3.33 18.97
N ILE A 73 -1.56 -2.24 18.82
CA ILE A 73 -0.96 -1.84 17.54
C ILE A 73 0.44 -2.44 17.42
N THR A 74 0.64 -3.30 16.42
CA THR A 74 1.97 -3.71 15.96
C THR A 74 2.31 -2.95 14.68
N ILE A 75 3.40 -2.19 14.71
CA ILE A 75 3.89 -1.52 13.50
C ILE A 75 4.69 -2.53 12.69
N MET A 76 4.25 -2.76 11.45
CA MET A 76 4.98 -3.62 10.53
C MET A 76 6.32 -2.96 10.15
N ASP A 77 7.40 -3.73 10.14
CA ASP A 77 8.74 -3.26 9.77
C ASP A 77 8.91 -3.17 8.25
N TYR A 78 8.13 -2.27 7.65
CA TYR A 78 8.20 -1.88 6.24
C TYR A 78 8.27 -0.35 6.15
N ASP A 79 8.73 0.17 5.01
CA ASP A 79 8.84 1.63 4.78
C ASP A 79 7.69 2.16 3.90
N GLY A 80 6.89 1.28 3.30
CA GLY A 80 5.70 1.69 2.57
C GLY A 80 4.85 0.51 2.11
N ALA A 81 3.72 0.83 1.49
CA ALA A 81 2.87 -0.15 0.81
C ALA A 81 2.43 0.33 -0.57
N VAL A 82 2.27 -0.61 -1.50
CA VAL A 82 1.59 -0.40 -2.78
C VAL A 82 0.19 -1.00 -2.71
N ILE A 83 -0.79 -0.30 -3.28
CA ILE A 83 -2.14 -0.83 -3.50
C ILE A 83 -2.39 -0.85 -5.00
N TRP A 84 -2.57 -2.05 -5.55
CA TRP A 84 -2.97 -2.26 -6.93
C TRP A 84 -4.47 -2.44 -7.03
N GLN A 85 -5.06 -1.92 -8.10
CA GLN A 85 -6.44 -2.20 -8.49
C GLN A 85 -6.38 -2.87 -9.86
N ILE A 86 -6.92 -4.09 -9.95
CA ILE A 86 -6.86 -4.92 -11.15
C ILE A 86 -8.22 -5.57 -11.41
N SER A 87 -8.48 -5.95 -12.66
CA SER A 87 -9.68 -6.69 -13.06
C SER A 87 -9.47 -8.20 -13.17
N SER A 88 -8.21 -8.66 -13.29
CA SER A 88 -7.85 -10.07 -13.41
C SER A 88 -6.46 -10.34 -12.84
N LEU A 89 -6.37 -11.27 -11.89
CA LEU A 89 -5.08 -11.72 -11.34
C LEU A 89 -4.18 -12.29 -12.43
N GLU A 90 -4.73 -13.10 -13.34
CA GLU A 90 -3.98 -13.71 -14.43
C GLU A 90 -3.34 -12.65 -15.34
N HIS A 91 -4.12 -11.64 -15.75
CA HIS A 91 -3.62 -10.56 -16.59
C HIS A 91 -2.52 -9.77 -15.86
N TYR A 92 -2.74 -9.45 -14.60
CA TYR A 92 -1.75 -8.77 -13.76
C TYR A 92 -0.44 -9.56 -13.67
N MET A 93 -0.49 -10.87 -13.41
CA MET A 93 0.71 -11.70 -13.33
C MET A 93 1.42 -11.80 -14.69
N SER A 94 0.67 -11.91 -15.79
CA SER A 94 1.25 -11.97 -17.14
C SER A 94 1.97 -10.66 -17.55
N ALA A 95 1.53 -9.52 -17.03
CA ALA A 95 2.10 -8.21 -17.35
C ALA A 95 3.57 -8.07 -16.91
N PHE A 96 4.01 -8.85 -15.90
CA PHE A 96 5.40 -8.86 -15.43
C PHE A 96 6.39 -9.45 -16.45
N ALA A 97 5.90 -10.23 -17.42
CA ALA A 97 6.72 -10.74 -18.52
C ALA A 97 7.01 -9.67 -19.60
N ASP A 98 6.42 -8.47 -19.49
CA ASP A 98 6.66 -7.38 -20.44
C ASP A 98 8.15 -6.98 -20.49
N PRO A 99 8.76 -6.85 -21.67
CA PRO A 99 10.16 -6.44 -21.79
C PRO A 99 10.50 -5.11 -21.12
N TYR A 100 9.55 -4.17 -21.04
CA TYR A 100 9.73 -2.92 -20.31
C TYR A 100 9.78 -3.17 -18.80
N TYR A 101 8.96 -4.08 -18.27
CA TYR A 101 9.06 -4.46 -16.86
C TYR A 101 10.43 -5.10 -16.59
N VAL A 102 10.78 -6.12 -17.37
CA VAL A 102 12.01 -6.92 -17.18
C VAL A 102 13.27 -6.06 -17.32
N ASN A 103 13.34 -5.16 -18.30
CA ASN A 103 14.57 -4.43 -18.61
C ASN A 103 14.63 -3.02 -17.99
N VAL A 104 13.51 -2.46 -17.53
CA VAL A 104 13.46 -1.09 -17.01
C VAL A 104 12.98 -1.03 -15.57
N ILE A 105 11.87 -1.68 -15.24
CA ILE A 105 11.27 -1.59 -13.89
C ILE A 105 12.02 -2.50 -12.90
N ALA A 106 12.17 -3.79 -13.22
CA ALA A 106 12.79 -4.74 -12.31
C ALA A 106 14.23 -4.35 -11.91
N PRO A 107 15.11 -3.87 -12.83
CA PRO A 107 16.43 -3.38 -12.45
C PRO A 107 16.36 -2.08 -11.63
N ASP A 108 15.39 -1.20 -11.92
CA ASP A 108 15.19 0.05 -11.19
C ASP A 108 14.80 -0.18 -9.73
N GLU A 109 14.07 -1.26 -9.45
CA GLU A 109 13.66 -1.61 -8.09
C GLU A 109 14.87 -1.85 -7.16
N TYR A 110 16.03 -2.31 -7.66
CA TYR A 110 17.26 -2.46 -6.86
C TYR A 110 17.88 -1.12 -6.42
N ASN A 111 17.46 -0.01 -7.02
CA ASN A 111 17.96 1.31 -6.64
C ASN A 111 17.38 1.79 -5.30
N PHE A 112 16.24 1.25 -4.87
CA PHE A 112 15.53 1.78 -3.70
C PHE A 112 14.86 0.73 -2.81
N LEU A 113 14.58 -0.48 -3.31
CA LEU A 113 14.04 -1.58 -2.51
C LEU A 113 15.15 -2.45 -1.92
N ASP A 114 14.91 -2.93 -0.70
CA ASP A 114 15.63 -4.08 -0.16
C ASP A 114 15.00 -5.36 -0.71
N LYS A 115 15.62 -5.92 -1.76
CA LYS A 115 15.17 -7.15 -2.41
C LYS A 115 15.41 -8.42 -1.61
N SER A 116 16.24 -8.37 -0.56
CA SER A 116 16.46 -9.52 0.34
C SER A 116 15.28 -9.75 1.28
N ARG A 117 14.47 -8.71 1.48
CA ARG A 117 13.21 -8.78 2.20
C ARG A 117 12.11 -8.87 1.15
N GLU A 118 11.65 -10.10 0.92
CA GLU A 118 10.56 -10.36 -0.01
C GLU A 118 9.40 -9.38 0.26
N THR A 119 8.91 -8.75 -0.80
CA THR A 119 7.76 -7.85 -0.74
C THR A 119 6.55 -8.70 -0.37
N ALA A 120 6.07 -8.60 0.88
CA ALA A 120 4.90 -9.35 1.31
C ALA A 120 3.67 -8.87 0.56
N MET A 121 3.14 -9.69 -0.36
CA MET A 121 1.86 -9.44 -1.00
C MET A 121 0.77 -10.14 -0.17
N VAL A 122 0.01 -9.36 0.60
CA VAL A 122 -0.76 -9.91 1.74
C VAL A 122 -2.22 -10.21 1.41
N THR A 123 -2.83 -9.47 0.49
CA THR A 123 -4.27 -9.61 0.26
C THR A 123 -4.62 -9.44 -1.20
N LEU A 124 -5.30 -10.44 -1.77
CA LEU A 124 -6.09 -10.35 -2.99
C LEU A 124 -7.57 -10.48 -2.58
N GLY A 125 -8.41 -9.47 -2.83
CA GLY A 125 -9.81 -9.57 -2.43
C GLY A 125 -10.73 -8.47 -2.96
N ASN A 126 -12.02 -8.63 -2.65
CA ASN A 126 -13.05 -7.63 -2.89
C ASN A 126 -12.97 -6.54 -1.82
N VAL A 127 -12.99 -5.28 -2.22
CA VAL A 127 -13.08 -4.15 -1.29
C VAL A 127 -14.54 -3.74 -1.14
N HIS A 128 -15.03 -3.81 0.09
CA HIS A 128 -16.32 -3.27 0.48
C HIS A 128 -16.08 -1.94 1.19
N ARG A 129 -16.52 -0.84 0.58
CA ARG A 129 -16.42 0.50 1.19
C ARG A 129 -17.61 0.66 2.12
N ILE A 130 -17.34 0.68 3.43
CA ILE A 130 -18.37 0.79 4.47
C ILE A 130 -18.65 2.26 4.83
N VAL A 131 -17.60 3.09 4.83
CA VAL A 131 -17.66 4.54 5.05
C VAL A 131 -16.77 5.23 4.02
N ALA A 132 -17.21 6.34 3.43
CA ALA A 132 -16.39 7.16 2.55
C ALA A 132 -16.85 8.62 2.57
N GLY A 133 -15.90 9.56 2.58
CA GLY A 133 -16.21 10.99 2.57
C GLY A 133 -16.88 11.49 3.86
N GLY A 134 -16.77 10.75 4.96
CA GLY A 134 -17.44 11.07 6.24
C GLY A 134 -18.81 10.41 6.40
N GLU A 135 -19.32 9.73 5.37
CA GLU A 135 -20.67 9.15 5.36
C GLU A 135 -20.64 7.62 5.36
N ALA A 136 -21.62 7.01 6.06
CA ALA A 136 -21.86 5.58 5.99
C ALA A 136 -22.46 5.22 4.61
N LEU A 137 -21.93 4.16 4.00
CA LEU A 137 -22.40 3.63 2.72
C LEU A 137 -23.27 2.37 2.89
N ILE A 138 -23.48 1.97 4.14
CA ILE A 138 -24.32 0.85 4.54
C ILE A 138 -25.41 1.36 5.50
N ASP A 139 -26.47 0.58 5.65
CA ASP A 139 -27.52 0.86 6.62
C ASP A 139 -26.96 0.76 8.06
N ILE A 140 -27.22 1.80 8.86
CA ILE A 140 -26.81 1.96 10.26
C ILE A 140 -28.00 2.36 11.15
N SER A 141 -29.23 2.17 10.65
CA SER A 141 -30.46 2.61 11.32
C SER A 141 -30.59 2.02 12.73
N GLN A 142 -30.28 0.74 12.91
CA GLN A 142 -30.37 0.04 14.21
C GLN A 142 -29.48 0.68 15.28
N GLU A 143 -28.26 1.10 14.92
CA GLU A 143 -27.33 1.74 15.84
C GLU A 143 -27.80 3.16 16.22
N THR A 144 -28.37 3.90 15.27
CA THR A 144 -28.87 5.26 15.53
C THR A 144 -30.15 5.31 16.37
N GLU A 145 -31.01 4.29 16.28
CA GLU A 145 -32.21 4.20 17.14
C GLU A 145 -31.84 3.97 18.60
N SER A 146 -30.80 3.16 18.85
CA SER A 146 -30.34 2.84 20.21
C SER A 146 -29.73 4.05 20.94
N LEU A 147 -29.09 4.96 20.21
CA LEU A 147 -28.50 6.20 20.74
C LEU A 147 -29.54 7.27 21.10
N ASN A 148 -30.72 7.23 20.50
CA ASN A 148 -31.81 8.17 20.76
C ASN A 148 -32.77 7.69 21.86
N ALA A 149 -32.51 6.50 22.43
CA ALA A 149 -33.31 5.89 23.49
C ALA A 149 -32.72 6.05 24.90
N GLU A 150 -31.55 6.70 25.03
CA GLU A 150 -30.93 7.17 26.29
C GLU A 150 -31.12 8.68 26.49
#